data_AF-A0A258KFU4-F1
#
_entry.id   AF-A0A258KFU4-F1
#
_cell.length_a   1.000
_cell.length_b   1.000
_cell.length_c   1.000
_cell.angle_alpha   90.00
_cell.angle_beta   90.00
_cell.angle_gamma   90.00
#
_symmetry.space_group_name_H-M   'P 1'
#
loop_
_entity.id
_entity.type
_entity.pdbx_description
1 polymer ?
#
loop_
_entity_poly.entity_id
_entity_poly.type
_entity_poly.pdbx_seq_one_letter_code
_entity_poly.pdbx_strand_id
1 'polypeptide(L)'
;GDDAGQDGVIESEEGREEMERSLVEKLDSAGQLRPGYLLRVLREGRLPLFILALARLGKFDSAQIRRAIDSNRPELLALACSAVGIDRSVFPTILEHVRQLNGGRPGGGAEGARRAGSAFGPFTPDVAGMAFRQAVGAV
;
A
#
# COMPACT_ATOMS: atom_id res chain seq x y z
N GLY A 1 10.90 7.48 -50.01
CA GLY A 1 9.62 6.80 -49.89
C GLY A 1 9.76 5.90 -48.70
N ASP A 2 9.18 6.33 -47.59
CA ASP A 2 7.84 5.88 -47.15
C ASP A 2 8.09 4.73 -46.18
N ASP A 3 8.13 5.00 -44.88
CA ASP A 3 7.00 5.29 -43.99
C ASP A 3 6.13 4.05 -43.72
N ALA A 4 5.70 3.98 -42.46
CA ALA A 4 4.62 3.20 -41.91
C ALA A 4 4.93 1.79 -41.38
N GLY A 5 4.80 1.69 -40.05
CA GLY A 5 4.09 0.57 -39.46
C GLY A 5 4.91 -0.33 -38.56
N GLN A 6 5.20 0.14 -37.36
CA GLN A 6 4.92 -0.61 -36.13
C GLN A 6 4.98 0.32 -34.91
N ASP A 7 3.99 1.20 -34.84
CA ASP A 7 3.52 1.85 -33.61
C ASP A 7 2.70 0.82 -32.81
N GLY A 8 3.35 -0.29 -32.46
CA GLY A 8 2.83 -1.22 -31.48
C GLY A 8 3.10 -0.61 -30.13
N VAL A 9 2.18 0.24 -29.65
CA VAL A 9 2.17 0.73 -28.27
C VAL A 9 2.44 -0.48 -27.38
N ILE A 10 3.63 -0.51 -26.80
CA ILE A 10 3.94 -1.49 -25.80
C ILE A 10 3.06 -1.05 -24.63
N GLU A 11 1.95 -1.75 -24.41
CA GLU A 11 1.28 -1.76 -23.11
C GLU A 11 2.22 -2.46 -22.11
N SER A 12 3.43 -1.91 -21.94
CA SER A 12 4.47 -2.40 -21.05
C SER A 12 3.98 -2.29 -19.62
N GLU A 13 4.44 -3.18 -18.76
CA GLU A 13 4.27 -3.08 -17.31
C GLU A 13 4.70 -1.68 -16.80
N GLU A 14 5.77 -1.12 -17.38
CA GLU A 14 6.24 0.25 -17.12
C GLU A 14 5.18 1.32 -17.46
N GLY A 15 4.53 1.21 -18.63
CA GLY A 15 3.45 2.13 -19.02
C GLY A 15 2.24 2.03 -18.10
N ARG A 16 1.93 0.81 -17.62
CA ARG A 16 0.87 0.59 -16.62
C ARG A 16 1.21 1.22 -15.27
N GLU A 17 2.44 1.06 -14.80
CA GLU A 17 2.91 1.66 -13.55
C GLU A 17 2.87 3.19 -13.60
N GLU A 18 3.25 3.79 -14.73
CA GLU A 18 3.18 5.24 -14.93
C GLU A 18 1.74 5.75 -14.91
N MET A 19 0.81 5.03 -15.57
CA MET A 19 -0.62 5.33 -15.52
C MET A 19 -1.18 5.24 -14.08
N GLU A 20 -0.79 4.22 -13.32
CA GLU A 20 -1.22 4.06 -11.92
C GLU A 20 -0.68 5.17 -11.01
N ARG A 21 0.58 5.58 -11.21
CA ARG A 21 1.18 6.71 -10.51
C ARG A 21 0.44 8.01 -10.83
N SER A 22 0.21 8.30 -12.11
CA SER A 22 -0.52 9.48 -12.56
C SER A 22 -1.94 9.52 -12.01
N LEU A 23 -2.62 8.37 -11.95
CA LEU A 23 -3.95 8.25 -11.35
C LEU A 23 -3.94 8.64 -9.85
N VAL A 24 -2.99 8.11 -9.08
CA VAL A 24 -2.86 8.42 -7.64
C VAL A 24 -2.58 9.91 -7.43
N GLU A 25 -1.69 10.50 -8.23
CA GLU A 25 -1.36 11.93 -8.15
C GLU A 25 -2.56 12.83 -8.45
N LYS A 26 -3.36 12.47 -9.47
CA LYS A 26 -4.59 13.20 -9.80
C LYS A 26 -5.63 13.10 -8.68
N LEU A 27 -5.83 11.91 -8.12
CA LEU A 27 -6.76 11.70 -7.00
C LEU A 27 -6.34 12.49 -5.76
N ASP A 28 -5.05 12.51 -5.45
CA ASP A 28 -4.49 13.26 -4.33
C ASP A 28 -4.67 14.77 -4.51
N SER A 29 -4.31 15.27 -5.70
CA SER A 29 -4.46 16.70 -6.06
C SER A 29 -5.93 17.16 -6.04
N ALA A 30 -6.87 16.25 -6.30
CA ALA A 30 -8.30 16.50 -6.23
C ALA A 30 -8.90 16.34 -4.81
N GLY A 31 -8.11 15.96 -3.80
CA GLY A 31 -8.60 15.66 -2.44
C GLY A 31 -9.51 14.43 -2.35
N GLN A 32 -9.46 13.58 -3.38
CA GLN A 32 -10.25 12.36 -3.51
C GLN A 32 -9.50 11.11 -3.03
N LEU A 33 -8.18 11.19 -2.89
CA LEU A 33 -7.39 10.14 -2.27
C LEU A 33 -7.67 10.10 -0.77
N ARG A 34 -8.45 9.11 -0.34
CA ARG A 34 -8.89 8.92 1.05
C ARG A 34 -8.64 7.48 1.49
N PRO A 35 -8.59 7.18 2.80
CA PRO A 35 -8.42 5.81 3.30
C PRO A 35 -9.43 4.80 2.72
N GLY A 36 -10.68 5.22 2.47
CA GLY A 36 -11.69 4.37 1.84
C GLY A 36 -11.34 3.93 0.41
N TYR A 37 -10.53 4.68 -0.32
CA TYR A 37 -10.05 4.32 -1.65
C TYR A 37 -9.12 3.10 -1.60
N LEU A 38 -8.30 2.98 -0.56
CA LEU A 38 -7.39 1.85 -0.38
C LEU A 38 -8.13 0.52 -0.34
N LEU A 39 -9.24 0.47 0.41
CA LEU A 39 -10.07 -0.73 0.50
C LEU A 39 -10.77 -1.04 -0.83
N ARG A 40 -11.22 0.00 -1.56
CA ARG A 40 -11.80 -0.17 -2.89
C ARG A 40 -10.81 -0.82 -3.85
N VAL A 41 -9.58 -0.30 -3.91
CA VAL A 41 -8.51 -0.81 -4.79
C VAL A 41 -8.14 -2.26 -4.45
N LEU A 42 -8.11 -2.60 -3.17
CA LEU A 42 -7.90 -3.99 -2.72
C LEU A 42 -9.03 -4.93 -3.15
N ARG A 43 -10.29 -4.49 -3.06
CA ARG A 43 -11.45 -5.26 -3.54
C ARG A 43 -11.45 -5.46 -5.06
N GLU A 44 -10.90 -4.50 -5.80
CA GLU A 44 -10.70 -4.59 -7.25
C GLU A 44 -9.47 -5.46 -7.63
N GLY A 45 -8.76 -6.02 -6.64
CA GLY A 45 -7.60 -6.89 -6.87
C GLY A 45 -6.32 -6.16 -7.29
N ARG A 46 -6.27 -4.83 -7.15
CA ARG A 46 -5.20 -3.98 -7.67
C ARG A 46 -4.12 -3.70 -6.62
N LEU A 47 -3.35 -4.72 -6.25
CA LEU A 47 -2.29 -4.58 -5.23
C LEU A 47 -1.24 -3.49 -5.55
N PRO A 48 -0.70 -3.36 -6.78
CA PRO A 48 0.27 -2.30 -7.09
C PRO A 48 -0.28 -0.89 -6.86
N LEU A 49 -1.54 -0.65 -7.27
CA LEU A 49 -2.21 0.62 -7.04
C LEU A 49 -2.46 0.88 -5.54
N PHE A 50 -2.73 -0.15 -4.74
CA PHE A 50 -2.84 -0.01 -3.28
C PHE A 50 -1.50 0.45 -2.67
N ILE A 51 -0.38 -0.14 -3.11
CA ILE A 51 0.97 0.23 -2.65
C ILE A 51 1.22 1.71 -2.95
N LEU A 52 0.95 2.16 -4.18
CA LEU A 52 1.13 3.54 -4.61
C LEU A 52 0.24 4.50 -3.82
N ALA A 53 -1.05 4.18 -3.67
CA ALA A 53 -2.01 5.01 -2.94
C ALA A 53 -1.67 5.12 -1.44
N LEU A 54 -1.27 4.03 -0.80
CA LEU A 54 -0.86 4.03 0.61
C LEU A 54 0.43 4.82 0.82
N ALA A 55 1.40 4.64 -0.08
CA ALA A 55 2.65 5.40 -0.06
C ALA A 55 2.37 6.90 -0.19
N ARG A 56 1.49 7.31 -1.11
CA ARG A 56 1.12 8.71 -1.30
C ARG A 56 0.44 9.31 -0.07
N LEU A 57 -0.57 8.64 0.47
CA LEU A 57 -1.29 9.09 1.67
C LEU A 57 -0.37 9.22 2.89
N GLY A 58 0.54 8.27 3.07
CA GLY A 58 1.45 8.23 4.23
C GLY A 58 2.75 8.98 4.04
N LYS A 59 2.97 9.58 2.86
CA LYS A 59 4.25 10.19 2.46
C LYS A 59 5.43 9.22 2.68
N PHE A 60 5.23 7.98 2.24
CA PHE A 60 6.22 6.91 2.27
C PHE A 60 6.77 6.65 0.86
N ASP A 61 7.86 5.91 0.80
CA ASP A 61 8.34 5.35 -0.46
C ASP A 61 7.57 4.05 -0.79
N SER A 62 7.18 3.85 -2.05
CA SER A 62 6.44 2.65 -2.47
C SER A 62 7.23 1.36 -2.23
N ALA A 63 8.57 1.40 -2.30
CA ALA A 63 9.44 0.27 -1.98
C ALA A 63 9.45 -0.03 -0.47
N GLN A 64 9.19 0.93 0.41
CA GLN A 64 8.98 0.67 1.84
C GLN A 64 7.68 -0.11 2.05
N ILE A 65 6.59 0.32 1.42
CA ILE A 65 5.31 -0.39 1.50
C ILE A 65 5.44 -1.81 0.93
N ARG A 66 6.14 -1.96 -0.21
CA ARG A 66 6.40 -3.28 -0.80
C ARG A 66 7.15 -4.20 0.17
N ARG A 67 8.25 -3.72 0.76
CA ARG A 67 9.01 -4.46 1.79
C ARG A 67 8.13 -4.86 2.97
N ALA A 68 7.26 -3.97 3.44
CA ALA A 68 6.36 -4.25 4.55
C ALA A 68 5.39 -5.40 4.24
N ILE A 69 4.73 -5.37 3.08
CA ILE A 69 3.75 -6.40 2.70
C ILE A 69 4.41 -7.73 2.31
N ASP A 70 5.66 -7.72 1.87
CA ASP A 70 6.42 -8.93 1.52
C ASP A 70 7.10 -9.58 2.73
N SER A 71 7.07 -8.92 3.89
CA SER A 71 7.69 -9.41 5.12
C SER A 71 6.85 -10.46 5.87
N ASN A 72 7.43 -11.04 6.93
CA ASN A 72 6.69 -11.83 7.93
C ASN A 72 6.14 -11.00 9.09
N ARG A 73 6.07 -9.68 8.92
CA ARG A 73 5.76 -8.69 9.97
C ARG A 73 4.53 -7.86 9.61
N PRO A 74 3.31 -8.38 9.82
CA PRO A 74 2.08 -7.65 9.50
C PRO A 74 1.93 -6.35 10.32
N GLU A 75 2.65 -6.20 11.43
CA GLU A 75 2.70 -4.94 12.18
C GLU A 75 3.27 -3.77 11.38
N LEU A 76 4.14 -4.01 10.38
CA LEU A 76 4.66 -2.96 9.52
C LEU A 76 3.57 -2.37 8.63
N LEU A 77 2.72 -3.23 8.05
CA LEU A 77 1.56 -2.79 7.30
C LEU A 77 0.57 -2.06 8.21
N ALA A 78 0.36 -2.54 9.44
CA ALA A 78 -0.51 -1.88 10.41
C ALA A 78 -0.03 -0.46 10.77
N LEU A 79 1.28 -0.26 10.98
CA LEU A 79 1.84 1.07 11.23
C LEU A 79 1.63 2.01 10.04
N ALA A 80 1.85 1.53 8.80
CA ALA A 80 1.58 2.33 7.60
C ALA A 80 0.08 2.69 7.48
N CYS A 81 -0.82 1.76 7.78
CA CYS A 81 -2.25 2.00 7.81
C CYS A 81 -2.65 3.02 8.89
N SER A 82 -2.13 2.87 10.11
CA SER A 82 -2.38 3.79 11.22
C SER A 82 -1.91 5.21 10.90
N ALA A 83 -0.76 5.34 10.23
CA ALA A 83 -0.21 6.63 9.81
C ALA A 83 -1.05 7.40 8.79
N VAL A 84 -1.94 6.73 8.06
CA VAL A 84 -2.87 7.36 7.11
C VAL A 84 -4.29 7.49 7.67
N GLY A 85 -4.48 7.22 8.96
CA GLY A 85 -5.78 7.32 9.62
C GLY A 85 -6.72 6.15 9.33
N ILE A 86 -6.21 4.98 8.94
CA ILE A 86 -7.03 3.76 8.93
C ILE A 86 -7.28 3.32 10.37
N ASP A 87 -8.54 3.03 10.68
CA ASP A 87 -8.94 2.49 11.97
C ASP A 87 -8.49 1.03 12.19
N ARG A 88 -8.21 0.72 13.45
CA ARG A 88 -7.85 -0.64 13.90
C ARG A 88 -8.87 -1.69 13.49
N SER A 89 -10.16 -1.35 13.44
CA SER A 89 -11.25 -2.27 13.07
C SER A 89 -11.26 -2.60 11.57
N VAL A 90 -10.72 -1.73 10.72
CA VAL A 90 -10.66 -1.91 9.26
C VAL A 90 -9.45 -2.75 8.86
N PHE A 91 -8.38 -2.68 9.66
CA PHE A 91 -7.12 -3.35 9.35
C PHE A 91 -7.21 -4.86 9.11
N PRO A 92 -7.98 -5.68 9.86
CA PRO A 92 -8.11 -7.10 9.57
C PRO A 92 -8.57 -7.40 8.14
N THR A 93 -9.52 -6.61 7.63
CA THR A 93 -10.02 -6.74 6.25
C THR A 93 -8.95 -6.34 5.23
N ILE A 94 -8.19 -5.28 5.50
CA ILE A 94 -7.06 -4.88 4.65
C ILE A 94 -6.00 -5.97 4.62
N LEU A 95 -5.60 -6.49 5.78
CA LEU A 95 -4.59 -7.53 5.90
C LEU A 95 -5.00 -8.81 5.15
N GLU A 96 -6.28 -9.20 5.26
CA GLU A 96 -6.82 -10.34 4.53
C GLU A 96 -6.73 -10.14 3.01
N HIS A 97 -7.19 -9.00 2.48
CA HIS A 97 -7.11 -8.72 1.05
C HIS A 97 -5.67 -8.64 0.54
N VAL A 98 -4.77 -7.99 1.30
CA VAL A 98 -3.34 -7.95 0.94
C VAL A 98 -2.77 -9.36 0.88
N ARG A 99 -3.08 -10.23 1.84
CA ARG A 99 -2.64 -11.63 1.83
C ARG A 99 -3.19 -12.41 0.64
N GLN A 100 -4.47 -12.24 0.31
CA GLN A 100 -5.08 -12.88 -0.86
C GLN A 100 -4.37 -12.48 -2.15
N LEU A 101 -3.99 -11.21 -2.29
CA LEU A 101 -3.33 -10.67 -3.49
C LEU A 101 -1.81 -10.84 -3.49
N ASN A 102 -1.19 -11.12 -2.32
CA ASN A 102 0.25 -11.18 -2.14
C ASN A 102 0.74 -12.56 -1.67
N GLY A 103 0.10 -13.64 -2.13
CA GLY A 103 0.54 -15.01 -1.87
C GLY A 103 0.61 -15.40 -0.39
N GLY A 104 -0.31 -14.86 0.43
CA GLY A 104 -0.38 -15.10 1.87
C GLY A 104 0.46 -14.16 2.73
N ARG A 105 1.14 -13.16 2.13
CA ARG A 105 1.97 -12.18 2.85
C ARG A 105 1.24 -10.84 3.09
N PRO A 106 1.55 -10.09 4.15
CA PRO A 106 2.60 -10.35 5.14
C PRO A 106 2.25 -11.53 6.05
N GLY A 107 3.26 -12.33 6.37
CA GLY A 107 3.14 -13.59 7.10
C GLY A 107 2.84 -13.42 8.60
N GLY A 108 3.44 -14.29 9.43
CA GLY A 108 3.40 -14.16 10.89
C GLY A 108 2.25 -14.87 11.62
N GLY A 109 1.32 -15.51 10.90
CA GLY A 109 0.25 -16.31 11.50
C GLY A 109 -0.63 -15.54 12.51
N ALA A 110 -1.18 -16.26 13.49
CA ALA A 110 -2.05 -15.67 14.51
C ALA A 110 -1.31 -14.67 15.43
N GLU A 111 -0.06 -14.96 15.78
CA GLU A 111 0.74 -14.08 16.64
C GLU A 111 1.11 -12.77 15.92
N GLY A 112 1.43 -12.83 14.63
CA GLY A 112 1.62 -11.64 13.80
C GLY A 112 0.37 -10.78 13.75
N ALA A 113 -0.81 -11.38 13.56
CA ALA A 113 -2.07 -10.65 13.59
C ALA A 113 -2.31 -9.94 14.95
N ARG A 114 -1.95 -10.60 16.07
CA ARG A 114 -2.03 -10.01 17.41
C ARG A 114 -1.10 -8.80 17.57
N ARG A 115 0.16 -8.92 17.10
CA ARG A 115 1.14 -7.82 17.12
C ARG A 115 0.71 -6.66 16.24
N ALA A 116 0.16 -6.95 15.07
CA ALA A 116 -0.36 -5.92 14.17
C ALA A 116 -1.50 -5.11 14.80
N GLY A 117 -2.35 -5.73 15.62
CA GLY A 117 -3.32 -5.00 16.43
C GLY A 117 -2.65 -3.99 17.38
N SER A 118 -1.51 -4.33 17.97
CA SER A 118 -0.78 -3.45 18.91
C SER A 118 -0.15 -2.23 18.22
N ALA A 119 0.01 -2.26 16.90
CA ALA A 119 0.47 -1.12 16.11
C ALA A 119 -0.57 0.00 15.96
N PHE A 120 -1.81 -0.19 16.46
CA PHE A 120 -2.84 0.85 16.57
C PHE A 120 -2.99 1.34 18.03
N GLY A 121 -1.86 1.56 18.71
CA GLY A 121 -1.85 2.10 20.07
C GLY A 121 -2.27 3.57 20.14
N PRO A 122 -2.26 4.19 21.33
CA PRO A 122 -2.76 5.55 21.57
C PRO A 122 -1.77 6.62 21.09
N PHE A 123 -1.37 6.56 19.83
CA PHE A 123 -0.40 7.47 19.23
C PHE A 123 -0.99 8.14 17.98
N THR A 124 -0.47 9.33 17.67
CA THR A 124 -0.92 10.11 16.51
C THR A 124 -0.46 9.47 15.20
N PRO A 125 -1.12 9.78 14.06
CA PRO A 125 -0.69 9.29 12.76
C PRO A 125 0.78 9.59 12.43
N ASP A 126 1.29 10.76 12.85
CA ASP A 126 2.71 11.13 12.66
C ASP A 126 3.66 10.17 13.38
N VAL A 127 3.34 9.79 14.62
CA VAL A 127 4.13 8.84 15.41
C VAL A 127 4.11 7.46 14.78
N ALA A 128 2.95 7.00 14.31
CA ALA A 128 2.85 5.74 13.56
C ALA A 128 3.71 5.77 12.27
N GLY A 129 3.73 6.89 11.55
CA GLY A 129 4.52 7.06 10.34
C GLY A 129 6.03 7.07 10.60
N MET A 130 6.48 7.68 11.70
CA MET A 130 7.88 7.61 12.13
C MET A 130 8.27 6.17 12.51
N ALA A 131 7.44 5.49 13.31
CA ALA A 131 7.66 4.11 13.72
C ALA A 131 7.72 3.18 12.51
N PHE A 132 6.84 3.37 11.52
CA PHE A 132 6.88 2.63 10.26
C PHE A 132 8.22 2.79 9.55
N ARG A 133 8.66 4.03 9.30
CA ARG A 133 9.92 4.32 8.58
C ARG A 133 11.13 3.72 9.28
N GLN A 134 11.18 3.79 10.61
CA GLN A 134 12.24 3.16 11.39
C GLN A 134 12.20 1.63 11.28
N ALA A 135 11.03 1.03 11.48
CA ALA A 135 10.89 -0.43 11.53
C ALA A 135 11.10 -1.10 10.16
N VAL A 136 10.64 -0.47 9.07
CA VAL A 136 10.80 -1.01 7.71
C VAL A 136 12.23 -0.86 7.18
N GLY A 137 12.99 0.10 7.68
CA GLY A 137 14.42 0.24 7.36
C GLY A 137 15.31 -0.83 8.00
N ALA A 138 14.78 -1.55 9.00
CA ALA A 138 15.47 -2.64 9.70
C ALA A 138 15.11 -4.03 9.14
N VAL A 139 14.37 -4.09 8.03
CA VAL A 139 13.99 -5.33 7.30
C VAL A 139 14.76 -5.39 5.99
#